data_AF-A0A967F609-F1
#
_entry.id   AF-A0A967F609-F1
#
_cell.length_a   1.000
_cell.length_b   1.000
_cell.length_c   1.000
_cell.angle_alpha   90.00
_cell.angle_beta   90.00
_cell.angle_gamma   90.00
#
_symmetry.space_group_name_H-M   'P 1'
#
loop_
_entity.id
_entity.type
_entity.pdbx_description
1 polymer ?
#
loop_
_entity_poly.entity_id
_entity_poly.type
_entity_poly.pdbx_seq_one_letter_code
_entity_poly.pdbx_strand_id
1 'polypeptide(L)' 'IADAVSAKGFPLEKSEVVMGEGPIRNTGEYDVVVHLHADVDTSVKVIVEPESKPV' A
#
# COMPACT_ATOMS: atom_id res chain seq x y z
N ILE A 1 -2.47 -3.27 -2.96
CA ILE A 1 -1.31 -2.46 -2.49
C ILE A 1 0.00 -3.03 -3.01
N ALA A 2 0.45 -4.20 -2.57
CA ALA A 2 1.67 -4.86 -3.06
C ALA A 2 1.81 -4.91 -4.58
N ASP A 3 0.76 -5.33 -5.27
CA ASP A 3 0.75 -5.40 -6.74
C ASP A 3 0.83 -4.01 -7.40
N ALA A 4 0.08 -3.03 -6.88
CA ALA A 4 0.09 -1.64 -7.39
C ALA A 4 1.43 -0.92 -7.15
N VAL A 5 2.10 -1.22 -6.05
CA VAL A 5 3.44 -0.68 -5.74
C VAL A 5 4.50 -1.38 -6.59
N SER A 6 4.38 -2.69 -6.78
CA SER A 6 5.21 -3.48 -7.70
C SER A 6 5.05 -3.04 -9.15
N ALA A 7 3.83 -2.71 -9.59
CA ALA A 7 3.54 -2.16 -10.91
C ALA A 7 4.16 -0.77 -11.12
N LYS A 8 4.38 0.00 -10.05
CA LYS A 8 5.13 1.27 -10.07
C LYS A 8 6.65 1.08 -10.08
N GLY A 9 7.15 -0.16 -10.07
CA GLY A 9 8.58 -0.49 -10.14
C GLY A 9 9.26 -0.66 -8.78
N PHE A 10 8.51 -0.65 -7.67
CA PHE A 10 9.03 -0.95 -6.35
C PHE A 10 8.62 -2.37 -5.96
N PRO A 11 9.55 -3.36 -5.98
CA PRO A 11 9.21 -4.73 -5.63
C PRO A 11 8.76 -4.77 -4.16
N LEU A 12 7.46 -4.95 -3.95
CA LEU A 12 6.84 -4.99 -2.63
C LEU A 12 6.13 -6.34 -2.47
N GLU A 13 6.61 -7.18 -1.56
CA GLU A 13 5.94 -8.44 -1.28
C GLU A 13 4.74 -8.26 -0.35
N LYS A 14 3.74 -9.14 -0.47
CA LYS A 14 2.54 -9.12 0.40
C LYS A 14 2.89 -9.28 1.88
N SER A 15 3.98 -9.97 2.17
CA SER A 15 4.51 -10.20 3.52
C SER A 15 5.15 -8.96 4.14
N GLU A 16 5.60 -8.01 3.31
CA GLU A 16 6.23 -6.76 3.73
C GLU A 16 5.20 -5.65 3.96
N VAL A 17 3.93 -5.89 3.60
CA VAL A 17 2.83 -4.94 3.79
C VAL A 17 2.21 -5.14 5.16
N VAL A 18 2.50 -4.21 6.08
CA VAL A 18 1.86 -4.18 7.39
C VAL A 18 0.59 -3.36 7.31
N MET A 19 -0.54 -4.06 7.18
CA MET A 19 -1.88 -3.47 7.26
C MET A 19 -2.34 -3.45 8.72
N GLY A 20 -2.14 -2.33 9.41
CA GLY A 20 -2.56 -2.18 10.82
C GLY A 20 -4.07 -2.33 11.03
N GLU A 21 -4.89 -1.77 10.13
CA GLU A 21 -6.37 -1.82 10.20
C GLU A 21 -7.01 -2.95 9.37
N GLY A 22 -6.20 -3.87 8.82
CA GLY A 22 -6.70 -4.99 8.02
C GLY A 22 -7.19 -4.60 6.61
N PRO A 23 -8.00 -5.45 5.95
CA PRO A 23 -8.37 -5.25 4.55
C PRO A 23 -9.25 -4.01 4.37
N ILE A 24 -8.78 -3.09 3.53
CA ILE A 24 -9.49 -1.85 3.19
C ILE A 24 -10.78 -2.18 2.44
N ARG A 25 -11.92 -1.82 3.03
CA ARG A 25 -13.27 -2.00 2.46
C ARG A 25 -13.93 -0.70 1.98
N ASN A 26 -13.34 0.44 2.31
CA ASN A 26 -13.82 1.76 1.98
C ASN A 26 -12.74 2.54 1.21
N THR A 27 -13.16 3.46 0.36
CA THR A 27 -12.26 4.41 -0.30
C THR A 27 -11.87 5.51 0.68
N GLY A 28 -10.59 5.86 0.73
CA GLY A 28 -10.04 6.77 1.73
C GLY A 28 -8.51 6.76 1.74
N GLU A 29 -7.94 7.52 2.65
CA GLU A 29 -6.49 7.58 2.89
C GLU A 29 -6.12 6.58 3.98
N TYR A 30 -5.15 5.73 3.68
CA TYR A 30 -4.65 4.70 4.59
C TYR A 30 -3.13 4.77 4.67
N ASP A 31 -2.61 4.80 5.88
CA ASP A 31 -1.17 4.72 6.10
C ASP A 31 -0.78 3.26 6.27
N VAL A 32 0.13 2.80 5.41
CA VAL A 32 0.60 1.41 5.39
C VAL A 32 2.09 1.40 5.65
N VAL A 33 2.51 0.66 6.66
CA VAL A 33 3.94 0.51 6.94
C VAL A 33 4.49 -0.59 6.04
N VAL A 34 5.55 -0.25 5.33
CA VAL A 34 6.31 -1.14 4.48
C VAL A 34 7.65 -1.40 5.14
N HIS A 35 7.99 -2.67 5.32
CA HIS A 35 9.34 -3.07 5.67
C HIS A 35 10.12 -3.38 4.39
N LEU A 36 11.10 -2.55 4.04
CA LEU A 36 11.96 -2.73 2.85
C LEU A 36 13.18 -3.62 3.17
N HIS A 37 13.75 -3.45 4.35
CA HIS A 37 14.89 -4.22 4.81
C HIS A 37 14.79 -4.43 6.32
N ALA A 38 15.52 -5.39 6.88
CA ALA A 38 15.39 -5.84 8.27
C ALA A 38 15.53 -4.73 9.34
N ASP A 39 15.99 -3.54 8.96
CA ASP A 39 16.19 -2.37 9.82
C ASP A 39 15.54 -1.08 9.26
N VAL A 40 14.77 -1.18 8.16
CA VAL A 40 14.17 -0.02 7.48
C VAL A 40 12.67 -0.22 7.27
N ASP A 41 11.91 0.46 8.12
CA ASP A 41 10.48 0.70 7.94
C ASP A 41 10.22 2.07 7.29
N THR A 42 9.18 2.12 6.45
CA THR A 42 8.71 3.34 5.82
C THR A 42 7.20 3.33 5.79
N SER A 43 6.58 4.42 6.23
CA SER A 43 5.14 4.61 6.08
C SER A 43 4.83 5.15 4.68
N VAL A 44 4.04 4.40 3.93
CA VAL A 44 3.52 4.82 2.62
C VAL A 44 2.05 5.16 2.77
N LYS A 45 1.70 6.39 2.43
CA LYS A 45 0.31 6.81 2.32
C LYS A 45 -0.30 6.23 1.05
N VAL A 46 -1.29 5.36 1.21
CA VAL A 46 -2.06 4.74 0.14
C VAL A 46 -3.42 5.41 0.07
N ILE A 47 -3.69 6.04 -1.07
CA ILE A 47 -4.99 6.64 -1.36
C ILE A 47 -5.80 5.62 -2.17
N VAL A 48 -6.88 5.12 -1.59
CA VAL A 48 -7.80 4.20 -2.25
C VAL A 48 -8.91 5.02 -2.88
N GLU A 49 -8.80 5.25 -4.18
CA GLU A 49 -9.84 5.91 -4.98
C GLU A 49 -10.87 4.88 -5.49
N PRO A 50 -12.16 5.24 -5.58
CA PRO A 50 -13.13 4.39 -6.29
C PRO A 50 -12.71 4.27 -7.75
N GLU A 51 -12.96 3.12 -8.39
CA GLU A 51 -12.57 2.82 -9.78
C GLU A 51 -13.21 3.74 -10.85
N SER A 52 -13.86 4.83 -10.46
CA SER A 52 -14.33 5.87 -11.36
C SER A 52 -13.28 6.96 -11.49
N LYS A 53 -12.30 6.72 -12.37
CA LYS A 53 -11.50 7.79 -12.95
C LYS A 53 -12.09 8.13 -14.32
N PRO A 54 -12.91 9.19 -14.46
CA PRO A 54 -13.25 9.71 -15.77
C PRO A 54 -12.07 10.59 -16.22
N VAL A 55 -11.31 10.12 -17.21
CA VAL A 55 -10.50 10.98 -18.09
C VAL A 55 -10.73 10.54 -19.52
#